data_AF-A0A0H4CBP5-F1
#
_entry.id   AF-A0A0H4CBP5-F1
#
_cell.length_a   1.000
_cell.length_b   1.000
_cell.length_c   1.000
_cell.angle_alpha   90.00
_cell.angle_beta   90.00
_cell.angle_gamma   90.00
#
_symmetry.space_group_name_H-M   'P 1'
#
loop_
_entity.id
_entity.type
_entity.pdbx_description
1 polymer ?
#
loop_
_entity_poly.entity_id
_entity_poly.type
_entity_poly.pdbx_seq_one_letter_code
_entity_poly.pdbx_strand_id
1 'polypeptide(L)'
;MPQTDDELLAFDVGDLEDWDEHRARAALGGRHGALYRNHLRIALHLDSWAEAEGRRTDVDAHYKAGYRQALHDMAAFLRQTYYLPHGPD
;
A
#
# COMPACT_ATOMS: atom_id res chain seq x y z
N MET A 1 7.95 -14.15 11.61
CA MET A 1 8.46 -14.53 10.28
C MET A 1 8.31 -13.31 9.38
N PRO A 2 9.30 -12.97 8.54
CA PRO A 2 9.10 -11.94 7.53
C PRO A 2 7.98 -12.37 6.58
N GLN A 3 7.05 -11.46 6.26
CA GLN A 3 5.97 -11.73 5.30
C GLN A 3 6.55 -12.08 3.94
N THR A 4 5.94 -13.08 3.31
CA THR A 4 6.22 -13.50 1.93
C THR A 4 5.74 -12.46 0.93
N ASP A 5 6.28 -12.52 -0.28
CA ASP A 5 5.85 -11.65 -1.38
C ASP A 5 4.38 -11.87 -1.73
N ASP A 6 3.88 -13.12 -1.67
CA ASP A 6 2.46 -13.42 -1.90
C ASP A 6 1.56 -12.81 -0.82
N GLU A 7 1.97 -12.87 0.45
CA GLU A 7 1.25 -12.20 1.55
C GLU A 7 1.24 -10.68 1.40
N LEU A 8 2.32 -10.09 0.85
CA LEU A 8 2.39 -8.65 0.61
C LEU A 8 1.57 -8.19 -0.60
N LEU A 9 1.25 -9.09 -1.53
CA LEU A 9 0.42 -8.85 -2.71
C LEU A 9 -1.06 -9.19 -2.49
N ALA A 10 -1.40 -9.80 -1.36
CA ALA A 10 -2.77 -10.19 -1.01
C ALA A 10 -3.59 -9.01 -0.45
N PHE A 11 -3.86 -8.01 -1.28
CA PHE A 11 -4.71 -6.86 -0.95
C PHE A 11 -5.82 -6.68 -1.99
N ASP A 12 -6.84 -5.89 -1.64
CA ASP A 12 -7.89 -5.53 -2.59
C ASP A 12 -7.34 -4.59 -3.67
N VAL A 13 -7.62 -4.94 -4.93
CA VAL A 13 -7.15 -4.25 -6.12
C VAL A 13 -8.27 -3.43 -6.78
N GLY A 14 -9.51 -3.54 -6.30
CA GLY A 14 -10.70 -2.96 -6.96
C GLY A 14 -10.63 -1.44 -7.15
N ASP A 15 -9.96 -0.74 -6.23
CA ASP A 15 -9.82 0.72 -6.24
C ASP A 15 -8.45 1.20 -6.76
N LEU A 16 -7.62 0.29 -7.29
CA LEU A 16 -6.30 0.63 -7.81
C LEU A 16 -6.38 1.00 -9.30
N GLU A 17 -6.06 2.25 -9.60
CA GLU A 17 -6.17 2.85 -10.96
C GLU A 17 -5.43 2.05 -12.05
N ASP A 18 -4.24 1.54 -11.75
CA ASP A 18 -3.34 0.88 -12.71
C ASP A 18 -2.67 -0.33 -12.05
N TRP A 19 -3.43 -1.20 -11.40
CA TRP A 19 -2.82 -2.41 -10.81
C TRP A 19 -2.39 -3.41 -11.89
N ASP A 20 -1.15 -3.89 -11.78
CA ASP A 20 -0.58 -4.96 -12.62
C ASP A 20 0.29 -5.87 -11.75
N GLU A 21 -0.23 -7.08 -11.47
CA GLU A 21 0.47 -8.06 -10.64
C GLU A 21 1.79 -8.52 -11.27
N HIS A 22 1.87 -8.63 -12.59
CA HIS A 22 3.10 -9.03 -13.27
C HIS A 22 4.20 -7.96 -13.06
N ARG A 23 3.83 -6.68 -13.21
CA ARG A 23 4.74 -5.55 -12.92
C ARG A 23 5.18 -5.52 -11.46
N ALA A 24 4.26 -5.78 -10.52
CA ALA A 24 4.57 -5.85 -9.10
C ALA A 24 5.54 -7.00 -8.78
N ARG A 25 5.29 -8.21 -9.30
CA ARG A 25 6.18 -9.37 -9.13
C ARG A 25 7.55 -9.14 -9.75
N ALA A 26 7.61 -8.51 -10.93
CA ALA A 26 8.87 -8.11 -11.55
C ALA A 26 9.65 -7.12 -10.68
N ALA A 27 8.98 -6.14 -10.07
CA ALA A 27 9.60 -5.19 -9.15
C ALA A 27 10.14 -5.87 -7.87
N LEU A 28 9.41 -6.84 -7.30
CA LEU A 28 9.84 -7.60 -6.12
C LEU A 28 11.08 -8.45 -6.37
N GLY A 29 11.19 -9.03 -7.57
CA GLY A 29 12.37 -9.78 -8.01
C GLY A 29 13.52 -8.91 -8.53
N GLY A 30 13.27 -7.62 -8.77
CA GLY A 30 14.23 -6.69 -9.36
C GLY A 30 15.17 -6.01 -8.35
N ARG A 31 16.01 -5.12 -8.89
CA ARG A 31 17.02 -4.32 -8.17
C ARG A 31 16.45 -3.58 -6.95
N HIS A 32 15.24 -3.03 -7.08
CA HIS A 32 14.57 -2.27 -6.03
C HIS A 32 13.60 -3.10 -5.19
N GLY A 33 13.66 -4.44 -5.25
CA GLY A 33 12.72 -5.32 -4.57
C GLY A 33 12.67 -5.13 -3.05
N ALA A 34 13.78 -4.76 -2.39
CA ALA A 34 13.77 -4.46 -0.96
C ALA A 34 12.98 -3.18 -0.63
N LEU A 35 13.11 -2.15 -1.47
CA LEU A 35 12.36 -0.90 -1.35
C LEU A 35 10.88 -1.13 -1.63
N TYR A 36 10.56 -1.89 -2.68
CA TYR A 36 9.16 -2.18 -2.98
C TYR A 36 8.48 -3.01 -1.89
N ARG A 37 9.16 -4.01 -1.31
CA ARG A 37 8.66 -4.71 -0.11
C ARG A 37 8.44 -3.77 1.07
N ASN A 38 9.26 -2.74 1.23
CA ASN A 38 9.04 -1.73 2.26
C ASN A 38 7.77 -0.92 2.00
N HIS A 39 7.51 -0.50 0.74
CA HIS A 39 6.27 0.18 0.38
C HIS A 39 5.03 -0.67 0.68
N LEU A 40 5.04 -1.96 0.31
CA LEU A 40 3.93 -2.89 0.57
C LEU A 40 3.66 -3.06 2.08
N ARG A 41 4.72 -3.12 2.90
CA ARG A 41 4.57 -3.19 4.37
C ARG A 41 3.99 -1.90 4.96
N ILE A 42 4.41 -0.75 4.46
CA ILE A 42 3.83 0.54 4.88
C ILE A 42 2.35 0.58 4.50
N ALA A 43 1.98 0.18 3.28
CA ALA A 43 0.60 0.13 2.84
C ALA A 43 -0.28 -0.76 3.76
N LEU A 44 0.21 -1.94 4.14
CA LEU A 44 -0.48 -2.82 5.09
C LEU A 44 -0.69 -2.16 6.47
N HIS A 45 0.32 -1.44 6.95
CA HIS A 45 0.19 -0.70 8.21
C HIS A 45 -0.80 0.46 8.11
N LEU A 46 -0.86 1.15 6.97
CA LEU A 46 -1.84 2.22 6.74
C LEU A 46 -3.27 1.70 6.76
N ASP A 47 -3.54 0.52 6.18
CA ASP A 47 -4.87 -0.09 6.28
C ASP A 47 -5.24 -0.42 7.73
N SER A 48 -4.32 -1.03 8.46
CA SER A 48 -4.50 -1.35 9.88
C SER A 48 -4.80 -0.09 10.70
N TRP A 49 -4.16 1.03 10.35
CA TRP A 49 -4.42 2.33 10.97
C TRP A 49 -5.79 2.88 10.57
N ALA A 50 -6.17 2.83 9.29
CA ALA A 50 -7.47 3.29 8.83
C ALA A 50 -8.63 2.53 9.52
N GLU A 51 -8.47 1.22 9.75
CA GLU A 51 -9.40 0.43 10.54
C GLU A 51 -9.46 0.87 12.00
N ALA A 52 -8.30 1.11 12.62
CA ALA A 52 -8.21 1.58 14.00
C ALA A 52 -8.87 2.95 14.17
N GLU A 53 -8.62 3.87 13.25
CA GLU A 53 -9.26 5.18 13.24
C GLU A 53 -10.78 5.05 13.08
N GLY A 54 -11.26 4.11 12.27
CA GLY A 54 -12.70 3.84 12.11
C GLY A 54 -13.42 3.56 13.42
N ARG A 55 -12.74 2.93 14.39
CA ARG A 55 -13.27 2.57 15.70
C ARG A 55 -13.27 3.71 16.73
N ARG A 56 -12.60 4.83 16.42
CA ARG A 56 -12.58 5.99 17.32
C ARG A 56 -13.93 6.71 17.36
N THR A 57 -14.30 7.16 18.56
CA THR A 57 -15.57 7.87 18.83
C THR A 57 -15.36 9.29 19.34
N ASP A 58 -14.10 9.71 19.52
CA ASP A 58 -13.68 10.98 20.12
C ASP A 58 -13.42 12.09 19.07
N VAL A 59 -13.60 11.79 17.79
CA VAL A 59 -13.34 12.69 16.66
C VAL A 59 -14.59 12.86 15.80
N ASP A 60 -14.68 14.04 15.18
CA ASP A 60 -15.73 14.38 14.22
C ASP A 60 -15.83 13.34 13.08
N ALA A 61 -17.05 13.01 12.67
CA ALA A 61 -17.31 11.96 11.70
C ALA A 61 -16.78 12.30 10.28
N HIS A 62 -16.86 13.57 9.88
CA HIS A 62 -16.36 14.02 8.58
C HIS A 62 -14.84 14.02 8.54
N TYR A 63 -14.20 14.54 9.60
CA TYR A 63 -12.74 14.46 9.76
C TYR A 63 -12.25 13.02 9.69
N LYS A 64 -12.89 12.12 10.46
CA LYS A 64 -12.55 10.69 10.48
C LYS A 64 -12.68 10.05 9.11
N ALA A 65 -13.76 10.34 8.38
CA ALA A 65 -13.95 9.82 7.03
C ALA A 65 -12.85 10.29 6.06
N GLY A 66 -12.54 11.58 6.06
CA GLY A 66 -11.49 12.14 5.21
C GLY A 66 -10.09 11.59 5.54
N TYR A 67 -9.76 11.45 6.83
CA TYR A 67 -8.47 10.89 7.26
C TYR A 67 -8.32 9.43 6.85
N ARG A 68 -9.37 8.62 7.02
CA ARG A 68 -9.37 7.22 6.56
C ARG A 68 -9.21 7.11 5.05
N GLN A 69 -9.91 7.95 4.29
CA GLN A 69 -9.74 7.99 2.84
C GLN A 69 -8.29 8.29 2.46
N ALA A 70 -7.67 9.31 3.07
CA ALA A 70 -6.29 9.65 2.80
C ALA A 70 -5.31 8.51 3.10
N LEU A 71 -5.54 7.73 4.17
CA LEU A 71 -4.73 6.55 4.48
C LEU A 71 -4.86 5.46 3.39
N HIS A 72 -6.08 5.19 2.92
CA HIS A 72 -6.32 4.23 1.85
C HIS A 72 -5.72 4.68 0.52
N ASP A 73 -5.84 5.97 0.16
CA ASP A 73 -5.23 6.54 -1.04
C ASP A 73 -3.71 6.39 -1.00
N MET A 74 -3.08 6.72 0.13
CA MET A 74 -1.63 6.55 0.31
C MET A 74 -1.19 5.08 0.22
N ALA A 75 -1.98 4.16 0.79
CA ALA A 75 -1.71 2.73 0.67
C ALA A 75 -1.83 2.26 -0.80
N ALA A 76 -2.84 2.74 -1.53
CA ALA A 76 -3.00 2.48 -2.96
C ALA A 76 -1.80 2.96 -3.77
N PHE A 77 -1.32 4.18 -3.56
CA PHE A 77 -0.13 4.69 -4.25
C PHE A 77 1.16 3.91 -3.93
N LEU A 78 1.35 3.47 -2.68
CA LEU A 78 2.52 2.67 -2.27
C LEU A 78 2.51 1.26 -2.87
N ARG A 79 1.32 0.70 -3.15
CA ARG A 79 1.17 -0.57 -3.87
C ARG A 79 1.58 -0.44 -5.33
N GLN A 80 1.47 0.75 -5.90
CA GLN A 80 1.97 1.01 -7.24
C GLN A 80 3.50 1.04 -7.28
N THR A 81 4.07 0.70 -8.43
CA THR A 81 5.52 0.77 -8.66
C THR A 81 6.02 2.19 -8.93
N TYR A 82 5.14 3.20 -8.87
CA TYR A 82 5.41 4.58 -9.27
C TYR A 82 6.52 5.28 -8.46
N TYR A 83 6.68 4.92 -7.18
CA TYR A 83 7.73 5.48 -6.34
C TYR A 83 9.07 4.74 -6.41
N LEU A 84 9.18 3.72 -7.26
CA LEU A 84 10.47 3.09 -7.51
C LEU A 84 11.30 3.99 -8.43
N PRO A 85 12.63 4.12 -8.21
CA PRO A 85 13.47 4.90 -9.11
C PRO A 85 13.32 4.44 -10.58
N HIS A 86 13.16 5.39 -11.50
CA HIS A 86 13.12 5.13 -12.94
C HIS A 86 14.51 5.45 -13.55
N GLY A 87 15.13 4.51 -14.26
CA GLY A 87 16.41 4.74 -14.94
C GLY A 87 17.16 3.44 -15.30
N PRO A 88 18.03 3.46 -16.32
CA PRO A 88 18.71 2.26 -16.81
C PRO A 88 19.81 1.77 -15.85
N ASP A 89 20.21 0.52 -16.07
CA ASP A 89 21.28 -0.16 -15.36
C ASP A 89 22.62 0.57 -15.37
#